data_AF-A0A933F6N5-F1
#
_entry.id   AF-A0A933F6N5-F1
#
_cell.length_a   1.000
_cell.length_b   1.000
_cell.length_c   1.000
_cell.angle_alpha   90.00
_cell.angle_beta   90.00
_cell.angle_gamma   90.00
#
_symmetry.space_group_name_H-M   'P 1'
#
loop_
_entity.id
_entity.type
_entity.pdbx_description
1 polymer ?
#
loop_
_entity_poly.entity_id
_entity_poly.type
_entity_poly.pdbx_seq_one_letter_code
_entity_poly.pdbx_strand_id
1 'polypeptide(L)'
;MNSWTVIRMAVDIFLAGAALYLFLALKKETARRGESGKRLAEMKELEVSLRQLLTDAAETSNKIGREIERKRFLAAEIFATLENEKSSLTRLIQEFNAERKKIPVPVPNDKYTEAFKLAQTGLSAEEISRRTNIPLGEIELALSLRK
;
A
#
# COMPACT_ATOMS: atom_id res chain seq x y z
N MET A 1 82.52 -53.97 -30.69
CA MET A 1 81.61 -52.80 -30.82
C MET A 1 82.46 -51.55 -30.68
N ASN A 2 82.41 -50.65 -31.68
CA ASN A 2 83.26 -49.46 -31.69
C ASN A 2 82.76 -48.47 -30.64
N SER A 3 83.61 -48.06 -29.69
CA SER A 3 83.28 -47.14 -28.60
C SER A 3 82.62 -45.84 -29.09
N TRP A 4 82.93 -45.44 -30.32
CA TRP A 4 82.33 -44.30 -31.01
C TRP A 4 80.81 -44.40 -31.25
N THR A 5 80.30 -45.58 -31.58
CA THR A 5 78.85 -45.76 -31.83
C THR A 5 78.06 -45.68 -30.53
N VAL A 6 78.65 -46.11 -29.41
CA VAL A 6 78.02 -46.04 -28.08
C VAL A 6 77.91 -44.58 -27.61
N ILE A 7 78.95 -43.78 -27.82
CA ILE A 7 78.94 -42.34 -27.48
C ILE A 7 77.88 -41.61 -28.30
N ARG A 8 77.80 -41.86 -29.60
CA ARG A 8 76.79 -41.24 -30.47
C ARG A 8 75.36 -41.58 -30.01
N MET A 9 75.11 -42.84 -29.66
CA MET A 9 73.80 -43.28 -29.18
C MET A 9 73.42 -42.64 -27.85
N ALA A 10 74.37 -42.44 -26.94
CA ALA A 10 74.14 -41.75 -25.67
C ALA A 10 73.79 -40.27 -25.88
N VAL A 11 74.47 -39.59 -26.80
CA VAL A 11 74.18 -38.19 -27.16
C VAL A 11 72.79 -38.07 -27.79
N ASP A 12 72.44 -38.97 -28.71
CA ASP A 12 71.13 -38.96 -29.38
C ASP A 12 69.98 -39.19 -28.39
N ILE A 13 70.14 -40.11 -27.42
CA ILE A 13 69.16 -40.35 -26.34
C ILE A 13 69.01 -39.12 -25.45
N PHE A 14 70.12 -38.47 -25.10
CA PHE A 14 70.10 -37.25 -24.29
C PHE A 14 69.38 -36.11 -25.02
N LEU A 15 69.66 -35.93 -26.31
CA LEU A 15 69.02 -34.92 -27.15
C LEU A 15 67.52 -35.18 -27.31
N ALA A 16 67.13 -36.44 -27.52
CA ALA A 16 65.73 -36.84 -27.58
C ALA A 16 65.00 -36.59 -26.24
N GLY A 17 65.65 -36.89 -25.11
CA GLY A 17 65.12 -36.60 -23.78
C GLY A 17 64.94 -35.11 -23.52
N ALA A 18 65.91 -34.28 -23.91
CA ALA A 18 65.84 -32.84 -23.80
C ALA A 18 64.72 -32.24 -24.68
N ALA A 19 64.58 -32.72 -25.92
CA ALA A 19 63.51 -32.32 -26.82
C ALA A 19 62.12 -32.70 -26.26
N LEU A 20 61.98 -33.91 -25.71
CA LEU A 20 60.74 -34.37 -25.08
C LEU A 20 60.39 -33.51 -23.85
N TYR A 21 61.38 -33.19 -23.02
CA TYR A 21 61.20 -32.33 -21.86
C TYR A 21 60.72 -30.93 -22.24
N LEU A 22 61.37 -30.30 -23.23
CA LEU A 22 60.98 -28.99 -23.74
C LEU A 22 59.57 -29.01 -24.34
N PHE A 23 59.20 -30.07 -25.07
CA PHE A 23 57.86 -30.22 -25.63
C PHE A 23 56.78 -30.31 -24.54
N LEU A 24 57.03 -31.05 -23.47
CA LEU A 24 56.12 -31.15 -22.33
C LEU A 24 56.01 -29.84 -21.55
N ALA A 25 57.13 -29.13 -21.36
CA ALA A 25 57.15 -27.82 -20.71
C ALA A 25 56.31 -26.80 -21.48
N LEU A 26 56.48 -26.73 -22.81
CA LEU A 26 55.71 -25.85 -23.70
C LEU A 26 54.22 -26.19 -23.71
N LYS A 27 53.87 -27.48 -23.75
CA LYS A 27 52.46 -27.93 -23.72
C LYS A 27 51.78 -27.57 -22.39
N LYS A 28 52.53 -27.64 -21.28
CA LYS A 28 52.02 -27.24 -19.96
C LYS A 28 51.81 -25.72 -19.86
N GLU A 29 52.67 -24.94 -20.50
CA GLU A 29 52.55 -23.48 -20.50
C GLU A 29 51.39 -22.99 -21.38
N THR A 30 51.17 -23.60 -22.54
CA THR A 30 50.01 -23.29 -23.40
C THR A 30 48.68 -23.68 -22.75
N ALA A 31 48.62 -24.81 -22.04
CA ALA A 31 47.44 -25.18 -21.26
C ALA A 31 47.11 -24.16 -20.14
N ARG A 32 48.13 -23.69 -19.41
CA ARG A 32 47.97 -22.66 -18.37
C ARG A 32 47.54 -21.29 -18.92
N ARG A 33 48.04 -20.89 -20.09
CA ARG A 33 47.59 -19.67 -20.77
C ARG A 33 46.14 -19.77 -21.24
N GLY A 34 45.72 -20.95 -21.71
CA GLY A 34 44.33 -21.21 -22.09
C GLY A 34 43.34 -21.06 -20.92
N GLU A 35 43.67 -21.61 -19.75
CA GLU A 35 42.84 -21.45 -18.54
C GLU A 35 42.80 -20.00 -18.04
N SER A 36 43.93 -19.30 -18.08
CA SER A 36 44.00 -17.88 -17.68
C SER A 36 43.15 -17.00 -18.61
N GLY A 37 43.17 -17.28 -19.93
CA GLY A 37 42.32 -16.59 -20.90
C GLY A 37 40.83 -16.82 -20.67
N LYS A 38 40.42 -18.05 -20.33
CA LYS A 38 39.02 -18.37 -19.99
C LYS A 38 38.55 -17.62 -18.74
N ARG A 39 39.34 -17.61 -17.67
CA ARG A 39 39.02 -16.86 -16.45
C ARG A 39 38.87 -15.35 -16.71
N LEU A 40 39.71 -14.81 -17.60
CA LEU A 40 39.65 -13.39 -17.97
C LEU A 40 38.41 -13.05 -18.80
N ALA A 41 37.95 -13.99 -19.64
CA ALA A 41 36.69 -13.87 -20.36
C ALA A 41 35.48 -13.94 -19.41
N GLU A 42 35.46 -14.90 -18.49
CA GLU A 42 34.42 -15.03 -17.46
C GLU A 42 34.34 -13.77 -16.58
N MET A 43 35.48 -13.20 -16.18
CA MET A 43 35.50 -11.95 -15.42
C MET A 43 34.93 -10.76 -16.21
N LYS A 44 35.21 -10.66 -17.51
CA LYS A 44 34.63 -9.61 -18.36
C LYS A 44 33.12 -9.77 -18.51
N GLU A 45 32.65 -11.00 -18.68
CA GLU A 45 31.21 -11.30 -18.75
C GLU A 45 30.51 -10.96 -17.43
N LEU A 46 31.15 -11.26 -16.30
CA LEU A 46 30.66 -10.88 -14.98
C LEU A 46 30.62 -9.36 -14.80
N GLU A 47 31.64 -8.64 -15.28
CA GLU A 47 31.64 -7.17 -15.24
C GLU A 47 30.50 -6.57 -16.08
N VAL A 48 30.24 -7.12 -17.27
CA VAL A 48 29.13 -6.69 -18.13
C VAL A 48 27.78 -6.94 -17.46
N SER A 49 27.57 -8.14 -16.90
CA SER A 49 26.32 -8.47 -16.21
C SER A 49 26.10 -7.60 -14.96
N LEU A 50 27.16 -7.29 -14.20
CA LEU A 50 27.09 -6.35 -13.07
C LEU A 50 26.73 -4.92 -13.51
N ARG A 51 27.34 -4.43 -14.60
CA ARG A 51 27.00 -3.12 -15.16
C ARG A 51 25.55 -3.07 -15.62
N GLN A 52 25.07 -4.16 -16.22
CA GLN A 52 23.69 -4.26 -16.67
C GLN A 52 22.72 -4.28 -15.48
N LEU A 53 22.99 -5.09 -14.46
CA LEU A 53 22.21 -5.10 -13.21
C LEU A 53 22.17 -3.72 -12.53
N LEU A 54 23.30 -2.99 -12.50
CA LEU A 54 23.33 -1.63 -11.95
C LEU A 54 22.48 -0.67 -12.77
N THR A 55 22.48 -0.81 -14.10
CA THR A 55 21.66 0.00 -15.00
C THR A 55 20.17 -0.30 -14.81
N ASP A 56 19.81 -1.58 -14.75
CA ASP A 56 18.44 -2.03 -14.52
C ASP A 56 17.93 -1.59 -13.14
N ALA A 57 18.78 -1.66 -12.12
CA ALA A 57 18.46 -1.18 -10.78
C ALA A 57 18.25 0.34 -10.75
N ALA A 58 19.08 1.11 -11.44
CA ALA A 58 18.91 2.57 -11.56
C ALA A 58 17.63 2.92 -12.31
N GLU A 59 17.31 2.24 -13.41
CA GLU A 59 16.08 2.45 -14.15
C GLU A 59 14.84 2.10 -13.31
N THR A 60 14.89 0.98 -12.60
CA THR A 60 13.81 0.55 -11.70
C THR A 60 13.61 1.54 -10.56
N SER A 61 14.70 2.02 -9.95
CA SER A 61 14.65 3.05 -8.91
C SER A 61 14.01 4.35 -9.44
N ASN A 62 14.35 4.76 -10.66
CA ASN A 62 13.74 5.93 -11.29
C ASN A 62 12.25 5.74 -11.59
N LYS A 63 11.84 4.54 -12.04
CA LYS A 63 10.42 4.21 -12.25
C LYS A 63 9.64 4.27 -10.93
N ILE A 64 10.17 3.66 -9.87
CA ILE A 64 9.57 3.69 -8.53
C ILE A 64 9.47 5.13 -8.03
N GLY A 65 10.51 5.94 -8.19
CA GLY A 65 10.49 7.36 -7.81
C GLY A 65 9.34 8.12 -8.47
N ARG A 66 9.19 7.96 -9.79
CA ARG A 66 8.09 8.57 -10.56
C ARG A 66 6.71 8.07 -10.13
N GLU A 67 6.57 6.77 -9.84
CA GLU A 67 5.29 6.22 -9.35
C GLU A 67 4.92 6.75 -7.97
N ILE A 68 5.89 6.87 -7.05
CA ILE A 68 5.68 7.45 -5.73
C ILE A 68 5.22 8.90 -5.86
N GLU A 69 5.87 9.67 -6.74
CA GLU A 69 5.51 11.07 -6.97
C GLU A 69 4.10 11.22 -7.56
N ARG A 70 3.74 10.39 -8.54
CA ARG A 70 2.36 10.34 -9.06
C ARG A 70 1.34 9.97 -7.99
N LYS A 71 1.63 8.96 -7.16
CA LYS A 71 0.73 8.54 -6.08
C LYS A 71 0.58 9.64 -5.02
N ARG A 72 1.65 10.37 -4.71
CA ARG A 72 1.59 11.54 -3.80
C ARG A 72 0.70 12.64 -4.38
N PHE A 73 0.84 12.93 -5.66
CA PHE A 73 0.00 13.93 -6.33
C PHE A 73 -1.49 13.54 -6.30
N LEU A 74 -1.81 12.29 -6.67
CA LEU A 74 -3.18 11.77 -6.63
C LEU A 74 -3.75 11.77 -5.21
N ALA A 75 -2.94 11.39 -4.21
CA ALA A 75 -3.36 11.45 -2.82
C ALA A 75 -3.69 12.88 -2.39
N ALA A 76 -2.85 13.86 -2.76
CA ALA A 76 -3.10 15.27 -2.46
C ALA A 76 -4.38 15.78 -3.13
N GLU A 77 -4.64 15.38 -4.38
CA GLU A 77 -5.86 15.72 -5.10
C GLU A 77 -7.10 15.11 -4.42
N ILE A 78 -7.05 13.84 -4.03
CA ILE A 78 -8.13 13.18 -3.28
C ILE A 78 -8.36 13.87 -1.93
N PHE A 79 -7.30 14.25 -1.20
CA PHE A 79 -7.47 14.98 0.05
C PHE A 79 -8.14 16.34 -0.16
N ALA A 80 -7.80 17.05 -1.24
CA ALA A 80 -8.41 18.32 -1.56
C ALA A 80 -9.90 18.17 -1.91
N THR A 81 -10.28 17.15 -2.69
CA THR A 81 -11.69 16.89 -2.99
C THR A 81 -12.48 16.49 -1.75
N LEU A 82 -11.91 15.66 -0.89
CA LEU A 82 -12.54 15.19 0.35
C LEU A 82 -12.75 16.34 1.36
N GLU A 83 -11.79 17.26 1.48
CA GLU A 83 -11.96 18.45 2.33
C GLU A 83 -13.03 19.40 1.76
N ASN A 84 -13.09 19.56 0.44
CA ASN A 84 -14.14 20.35 -0.21
C ASN A 84 -15.54 19.75 0.02
N GLU A 85 -15.69 18.43 -0.15
CA GLU A 85 -16.95 17.73 0.12
C GLU A 85 -17.35 17.82 1.60
N LYS A 86 -16.41 17.60 2.51
CA LYS A 86 -16.64 17.74 3.96
C LYS A 86 -17.08 19.16 4.32
N SER A 87 -16.44 20.18 3.75
CA SER A 87 -16.82 21.58 3.98
C SER A 87 -18.24 21.86 3.45
N SER A 88 -18.60 21.28 2.31
CA SER A 88 -19.94 21.40 1.69
C SER A 88 -21.00 20.72 2.56
N LEU A 89 -20.75 19.50 3.02
CA LEU A 89 -21.63 18.79 3.94
C LEU A 89 -21.80 19.54 5.27
N THR A 90 -20.71 20.12 5.79
CA THR A 90 -20.76 20.91 7.02
C THR A 90 -21.64 22.15 6.83
N ARG A 91 -21.57 22.83 5.68
CA ARG A 91 -22.46 23.94 5.34
C ARG A 91 -23.91 23.51 5.24
N LEU A 92 -24.19 22.41 4.53
CA LEU A 92 -25.54 21.84 4.42
C LEU A 92 -26.13 21.49 5.80
N ILE A 93 -25.33 20.90 6.70
CA ILE A 93 -25.77 20.62 8.08
C ILE A 93 -26.06 21.91 8.84
N GLN A 94 -25.25 22.95 8.66
CA GLN A 94 -25.49 24.26 9.29
C GLN A 94 -26.76 24.92 8.75
N GLU A 95 -26.97 24.90 7.43
CA GLU A 95 -28.19 25.41 6.79
C GLU A 95 -29.43 24.66 7.27
N PHE A 96 -29.39 23.32 7.29
CA PHE A 96 -30.49 22.49 7.78
C PHE A 96 -30.79 22.76 9.25
N ASN A 97 -29.77 22.91 10.10
CA ASN A 97 -29.96 23.27 11.50
C ASN A 97 -30.53 24.69 11.68
N ALA A 98 -30.13 25.63 10.82
CA ALA A 98 -30.68 26.99 10.82
C ALA A 98 -32.15 27.01 10.39
N GLU A 99 -32.53 26.24 9.37
CA GLU A 99 -33.92 26.05 8.96
C GLU A 99 -34.74 25.34 10.04
N ARG A 100 -34.20 24.29 10.65
CA ARG A 100 -34.87 23.57 11.74
C ARG A 100 -35.15 24.46 12.95
N LYS A 101 -34.29 25.45 13.24
CA LYS A 101 -34.54 26.47 14.27
C LYS A 101 -35.62 27.49 13.87
N LYS A 102 -35.84 27.70 12.57
CA LYS A 102 -36.89 28.59 12.05
C LYS A 102 -38.26 27.92 12.01
N ILE A 103 -38.32 26.59 11.94
CA ILE A 103 -39.56 25.84 12.13
C ILE A 103 -39.94 26.01 13.60
N PRO A 104 -41.04 26.74 13.92
CA PRO A 104 -41.51 26.81 15.29
C PRO A 104 -41.85 25.39 15.69
N VAL A 105 -41.15 24.84 16.68
CA VAL A 105 -41.62 23.64 17.36
C VAL A 105 -43.02 24.02 17.86
N PRO A 106 -44.10 23.35 17.42
CA PRO A 106 -45.41 23.64 17.96
C PRO A 106 -45.30 23.42 19.46
N VAL A 107 -45.36 24.52 20.21
CA VAL A 107 -45.45 24.49 21.67
C VAL A 107 -46.62 23.55 21.95
N PRO A 108 -46.40 22.43 22.66
CA PRO A 108 -47.49 21.51 22.98
C PRO A 108 -48.58 22.34 23.63
N ASN A 109 -49.74 22.39 23.00
CA ASN A 109 -50.85 23.22 23.43
C ASN A 109 -51.15 22.88 24.91
N ASP A 110 -50.82 23.81 25.82
CA ASP A 110 -50.77 23.60 27.27
C ASP A 110 -52.08 23.05 27.86
N LYS A 111 -53.18 23.21 27.14
CA LYS A 111 -54.51 22.68 27.48
C LYS A 111 -54.50 21.19 27.82
N TYR A 112 -53.73 20.38 27.11
CA TYR A 112 -53.71 18.93 27.36
C TYR A 112 -52.70 18.54 28.44
N THR A 113 -51.70 19.38 28.74
CA THR A 113 -50.71 19.14 29.80
C THR A 113 -51.38 19.03 31.17
N GLU A 114 -52.38 19.87 31.45
CA GLU A 114 -53.17 19.80 32.68
C GLU A 114 -54.05 18.55 32.73
N ALA A 115 -54.70 18.21 31.62
CA ALA A 115 -55.50 16.99 31.51
C ALA A 115 -54.66 15.72 31.77
N PHE A 116 -53.40 15.69 31.29
CA PHE A 116 -52.48 14.59 31.55
C PHE A 116 -52.02 14.51 33.01
N LYS A 117 -51.76 15.64 33.67
CA LYS A 117 -51.41 15.67 35.10
C LYS A 117 -52.57 15.12 35.95
N LEU A 118 -53.81 15.50 35.61
CA LEU A 118 -55.01 15.02 36.32
C LEU A 118 -55.26 13.52 36.10
N ALA A 119 -54.96 12.99 34.91
CA ALA A 119 -55.02 11.56 34.65
C ALA A 119 -53.96 10.78 35.44
N GLN A 120 -52.74 11.33 35.60
CA GLN A 120 -51.70 10.72 36.44
C GLN A 120 -52.08 10.67 37.92
N THR A 121 -52.93 11.59 38.39
CA THR A 121 -53.49 11.57 39.74
C THR A 121 -54.67 10.61 39.91
N GLY A 122 -55.04 9.85 38.87
CA GLY A 122 -56.05 8.79 38.92
C GLY A 122 -57.49 9.26 38.71
N LEU A 123 -57.71 10.48 38.22
CA LEU A 123 -59.05 10.94 37.86
C LEU A 123 -59.55 10.29 36.56
N SER A 124 -60.85 10.09 36.47
CA SER A 124 -61.52 9.56 35.28
C SER A 124 -61.59 10.62 34.16
N ALA A 125 -61.69 10.17 32.90
CA ALA A 125 -61.77 11.05 31.74
C ALA A 125 -62.95 12.05 31.82
N GLU A 126 -64.07 11.64 32.41
CA GLU A 126 -65.24 12.50 32.65
C GLU A 126 -65.00 13.62 33.66
N GLU A 127 -64.22 13.36 34.70
CA GLU A 127 -63.88 14.35 35.73
C GLU A 127 -62.86 15.35 35.20
N ILE A 128 -61.90 14.87 34.40
CA ILE A 128 -60.92 15.71 33.71
C ILE A 128 -61.64 16.65 32.75
N SER A 129 -62.58 16.12 31.95
CA SER A 129 -63.39 16.91 31.00
C SER A 129 -64.15 18.05 31.67
N ARG A 130 -64.79 17.78 32.81
CA ARG A 130 -65.49 18.79 33.60
C ARG A 130 -64.58 19.86 34.19
N ARG A 131 -63.35 19.51 34.57
CA ARG A 131 -62.39 20.45 35.20
C ARG A 131 -61.62 21.28 34.18
N THR A 132 -61.22 20.70 33.07
CA THR A 132 -60.44 21.39 32.03
C THR A 132 -61.32 22.04 30.95
N ASN A 133 -62.63 21.78 30.99
CA ASN A 133 -63.61 22.23 30.00
C ASN A 133 -63.25 21.79 28.57
N ILE A 134 -62.63 20.61 28.45
CA ILE A 134 -62.26 19.97 27.18
C ILE A 134 -63.29 18.85 26.91
N PRO A 135 -63.77 18.67 25.66
CA PRO A 135 -64.71 17.61 25.33
C PRO A 135 -64.18 16.21 25.71
N LEU A 136 -65.05 15.35 26.24
CA LEU A 136 -64.69 13.99 26.68
C LEU A 136 -63.93 13.20 25.61
N GLY A 137 -64.44 13.22 24.37
CA GLY A 137 -63.82 12.50 23.25
C GLY A 137 -62.40 12.98 22.90
N GLU A 138 -62.09 14.26 23.13
CA GLU A 138 -60.73 14.77 22.92
C GLU A 138 -59.77 14.32 24.04
N ILE A 139 -60.25 14.19 25.27
CA ILE A 139 -59.44 13.69 26.40
C ILE A 139 -59.15 12.20 26.25
N GLU A 140 -60.15 11.41 25.86
CA GLU A 140 -59.96 9.97 25.60
C GLU A 140 -58.96 9.72 24.46
N LEU A 141 -59.05 10.52 23.39
CA LEU A 141 -58.10 10.47 22.29
C LEU A 141 -56.70 10.91 22.74
N ALA A 142 -56.59 12.00 23.50
CA ALA A 142 -55.31 12.49 24.00
C ALA A 142 -54.63 11.48 24.95
N LEU A 143 -55.39 10.82 25.84
CA LEU A 143 -54.88 9.82 26.76
C LEU A 143 -54.50 8.50 26.07
N SER A 144 -55.20 8.12 25.00
CA SER A 144 -54.88 6.91 24.24
C SER A 144 -53.62 7.04 23.37
N LEU A 145 -53.35 8.22 22.81
CA LEU A 145 -52.17 8.48 21.95
C LEU A 145 -50.83 8.51 22.71
N ARG A 146 -50.85 8.55 24.05
CA ARG A 146 -49.66 8.62 24.91
C ARG A 146 -49.30 7.29 25.60
N LYS A 147 -50.06 6.22 25.35
CA LYS A 147 -49.65 4.85 25.72
C LYS A 147 -48.55 4.36 24.80
#